data_AF-A0A9X9SQS9-F1
#
_entry.id   AF-A0A9X9SQS9-F1
#
_cell.length_a   1.000
_cell.length_b   1.000
_cell.length_c   1.000
_cell.angle_alpha   90.00
_cell.angle_beta   90.00
_cell.angle_gamma   90.00
#
_symmetry.space_group_name_H-M   'P 1'
#
loop_
_entity.id
_entity.type
_entity.pdbx_description
1 polymer ?
#
loop_
_entity_poly.entity_id
_entity_poly.type
_entity_poly.pdbx_seq_one_letter_code
_entity_poly.pdbx_strand_id
1 'polypeptide(L)'
;MELQELTKKNQEFIHTATNKLIQDGKSDEDIKLILEEAIPTILENQKKGVTARNLLGTPTAWAASFSQDPSQKAAETDKNTNPWLMWLDTSLLFIGVVALLNGIMTFFNTNATVTGLISLLALGFGGGASMYATYYFIYRHLGKDKSLRPSWFKIIAALSLAMLIWIALYSATAFLPTSLNPQLPPLALLIIGGVSLALRYYLQRKYNIQNTMSPVNK
;
A
#
# COMPACT_ATOMS: atom_id res chain seq x y z
N MET A 1 -17.50 6.64 34.32
CA MET A 1 -16.33 6.86 33.46
C MET A 1 -15.68 8.18 33.82
N GLU A 2 -14.46 8.14 34.36
CA GLU A 2 -13.68 9.28 34.87
C GLU A 2 -12.99 10.09 33.75
N LEU A 3 -13.73 10.40 32.68
CA LEU A 3 -13.17 11.14 31.54
C LEU A 3 -12.69 12.56 31.91
N GLN A 4 -13.21 13.10 33.01
CA GLN A 4 -12.84 14.41 33.53
C GLN A 4 -11.44 14.44 34.17
N GLU A 5 -10.91 13.28 34.59
CA GLU A 5 -9.57 13.17 35.19
C GLU A 5 -8.44 13.05 34.14
N LEU A 6 -8.82 12.82 32.88
CA LEU A 6 -7.89 12.78 31.77
C LEU A 6 -7.39 14.19 31.41
N THR A 7 -6.11 14.30 31.09
CA THR A 7 -5.54 15.49 30.46
C THR A 7 -6.22 15.77 29.13
N LYS A 8 -6.21 17.03 28.69
CA LYS A 8 -6.78 17.45 27.39
C LYS A 8 -6.31 16.57 26.21
N LYS A 9 -5.02 16.21 26.19
CA LYS A 9 -4.44 15.34 25.14
C LYS A 9 -5.02 13.92 25.16
N ASN A 10 -5.27 13.39 26.34
CA ASN A 10 -5.85 12.05 26.49
C ASN A 10 -7.37 12.08 26.24
N GLN A 11 -8.07 13.16 26.60
CA GLN A 11 -9.48 13.36 26.22
C GLN A 11 -9.66 13.41 24.69
N GLU A 12 -8.78 14.14 23.99
CA GLU A 12 -8.80 14.22 22.52
C GLU A 12 -8.52 12.86 21.87
N PHE A 13 -7.62 12.06 22.45
CA PHE A 13 -7.39 10.68 22.04
C PHE A 13 -8.68 9.85 22.14
N ILE A 14 -9.33 9.85 23.32
CA ILE A 14 -10.55 9.08 23.56
C ILE A 14 -11.66 9.52 22.61
N HIS A 15 -11.89 10.83 22.47
CA HIS A 15 -12.89 11.36 21.55
C HIS A 15 -12.68 10.89 20.10
N THR A 16 -11.43 10.96 19.62
CA THR A 16 -11.09 10.52 18.25
C THR A 16 -11.27 9.02 18.07
N ALA A 17 -10.86 8.22 19.06
CA ALA A 17 -11.00 6.77 19.04
C ALA A 17 -12.48 6.35 19.07
N THR A 18 -13.28 6.95 19.96
CA THR A 18 -14.73 6.69 20.05
C THR A 18 -15.44 7.00 18.74
N ASN A 19 -15.17 8.16 18.12
CA ASN A 19 -15.76 8.50 16.83
C ASN A 19 -15.40 7.48 15.75
N LYS A 20 -14.18 6.94 15.78
CA LYS A 20 -13.75 5.90 14.85
C LYS A 20 -14.46 4.56 15.11
N LEU A 21 -14.61 4.14 16.37
CA LEU A 21 -15.35 2.93 16.72
C LEU A 21 -16.83 3.00 16.29
N ILE A 22 -17.46 4.18 16.44
CA ILE A 22 -18.83 4.44 15.96
C ILE A 22 -18.89 4.35 14.43
N GLN A 23 -17.94 4.97 13.73
CA GLN A 23 -17.85 4.88 12.26
C GLN A 23 -17.65 3.44 11.77
N ASP A 24 -16.98 2.63 12.57
CA ASP A 24 -16.73 1.22 12.28
C ASP A 24 -17.91 0.30 12.68
N GLY A 25 -19.01 0.86 13.19
CA GLY A 25 -20.26 0.15 13.44
C GLY A 25 -20.33 -0.58 14.79
N LYS A 26 -19.49 -0.22 15.78
CA LYS A 26 -19.58 -0.77 17.14
C LYS A 26 -20.80 -0.25 17.90
N SER A 27 -21.39 -1.11 18.74
CA SER A 27 -22.47 -0.68 19.64
C SER A 27 -21.93 0.15 20.79
N ASP A 28 -22.79 0.96 21.39
CA ASP A 28 -22.44 1.78 22.55
C ASP A 28 -21.97 0.92 23.75
N GLU A 29 -22.52 -0.30 23.92
CA GLU A 29 -22.06 -1.23 24.95
C GLU A 29 -20.62 -1.72 24.69
N ASP A 30 -20.30 -2.11 23.46
CA ASP A 30 -18.95 -2.54 23.08
C ASP A 30 -17.93 -1.42 23.31
N ILE A 31 -18.27 -0.20 22.88
CA ILE A 31 -17.42 0.98 23.05
C ILE A 31 -17.17 1.23 24.54
N LYS A 32 -18.22 1.13 25.37
CA LYS A 32 -18.11 1.31 26.81
C LYS A 32 -17.14 0.30 27.44
N LEU A 33 -17.24 -0.97 27.07
CA LEU A 33 -16.35 -2.02 27.58
C LEU A 33 -14.89 -1.76 27.19
N ILE A 34 -14.63 -1.40 25.93
CA ILE A 34 -13.29 -1.06 25.41
C ILE A 34 -12.68 0.11 26.20
N LEU A 35 -13.49 1.15 26.47
CA LEU A 35 -13.04 2.32 27.20
C LEU A 35 -12.83 2.04 28.69
N GLU A 36 -13.67 1.23 29.32
CA GLU A 36 -13.53 0.83 30.73
C GLU A 36 -12.23 0.05 30.98
N GLU A 37 -11.77 -0.74 30.01
CA GLU A 37 -10.47 -1.43 30.09
C GLU A 37 -9.28 -0.47 29.90
N ALA A 38 -9.41 0.51 29.00
CA ALA A 38 -8.29 1.39 28.62
C ALA A 38 -8.07 2.57 29.59
N ILE A 39 -9.16 3.16 30.11
CA ILE A 39 -9.11 4.38 30.93
C ILE A 39 -8.22 4.24 32.17
N PRO A 40 -8.29 3.16 32.98
CA PRO A 40 -7.44 3.00 34.16
C PRO A 40 -5.94 3.04 33.82
N THR A 41 -5.55 2.34 32.74
CA THR A 41 -4.15 2.29 32.29
C THR A 41 -3.68 3.65 31.79
N ILE A 42 -4.53 4.41 31.11
CA ILE A 42 -4.22 5.77 30.67
C ILE A 42 -4.05 6.71 31.88
N LEU A 43 -4.93 6.62 32.88
CA LEU A 43 -4.84 7.44 34.09
C LEU A 43 -3.56 7.15 34.89
N GLU A 44 -3.17 5.87 35.01
CA GLU A 44 -1.93 5.49 35.69
C GLU A 44 -0.68 6.06 34.97
N ASN A 45 -0.64 5.93 33.64
CA ASN A 45 0.50 6.37 32.84
C ASN A 45 0.55 7.90 32.65
N GLN A 46 -0.60 8.56 32.70
CA GLN A 46 -0.69 10.01 32.69
C GLN A 46 0.02 10.65 33.90
N LYS A 47 -0.06 10.03 35.08
CA LYS A 47 0.67 10.48 36.29
C LYS A 47 2.19 10.46 36.08
N LYS A 48 2.67 9.63 35.16
CA LYS A 48 4.09 9.50 34.76
C LYS A 48 4.46 10.39 33.57
N GLY A 49 3.55 11.25 33.11
CA GLY A 49 3.75 12.13 31.94
C GLY A 49 3.63 11.42 30.59
N VAL A 50 3.18 10.16 30.55
CA VAL A 50 2.99 9.38 29.32
C VAL A 50 1.58 9.63 28.79
N THR A 51 1.47 10.06 27.53
CA THR A 51 0.16 10.28 26.88
C THR A 51 -0.43 8.97 26.36
N ALA A 52 -1.75 8.91 26.23
CA ALA A 52 -2.47 7.79 25.60
C ALA A 52 -1.92 7.50 24.20
N ARG A 53 -1.52 8.53 23.45
CA ARG A 53 -0.91 8.37 22.12
C ARG A 53 0.45 7.67 22.16
N ASN A 54 1.27 7.96 23.16
CA ASN A 54 2.56 7.27 23.32
C ASN A 54 2.39 5.84 23.84
N LEU A 55 1.33 5.59 24.62
CA LEU A 55 1.02 4.29 25.21
C LEU A 55 0.35 3.33 24.21
N LEU A 56 -0.62 3.83 23.43
CA LEU A 56 -1.55 3.03 22.64
C LEU A 56 -1.39 3.25 21.12
N GLY A 57 -0.50 4.14 20.69
CA GLY A 57 -0.33 4.51 19.28
C GLY A 57 -1.30 5.62 18.84
N THR A 58 -1.66 5.67 17.55
CA THR A 58 -2.61 6.69 17.10
C THR A 58 -4.05 6.32 17.49
N PRO A 59 -4.92 7.30 17.81
CA PRO A 59 -6.30 7.01 18.21
C PRO A 59 -7.08 6.16 17.19
N THR A 60 -6.84 6.41 15.90
CA THR A 60 -7.50 5.70 14.80
C THR A 60 -6.98 4.27 14.63
N ALA A 61 -5.68 4.02 14.81
CA ALA A 61 -5.12 2.68 14.76
C ALA A 61 -5.58 1.84 15.95
N TRP A 62 -5.61 2.45 17.15
CA TRP A 62 -6.11 1.81 18.35
C TRP A 62 -7.62 1.50 18.26
N ALA A 63 -8.45 2.43 17.79
CA ALA A 63 -9.86 2.13 17.53
C ALA A 63 -10.04 1.00 16.51
N ALA A 64 -9.26 1.02 15.43
CA ALA A 64 -9.32 0.00 14.41
C ALA A 64 -9.01 -1.41 14.96
N SER A 65 -8.19 -1.58 16.00
CA SER A 65 -7.88 -2.92 16.54
C SER A 65 -9.11 -3.64 17.14
N PHE A 66 -10.17 -2.91 17.49
CA PHE A 66 -11.41 -3.47 18.03
C PHE A 66 -12.50 -3.69 16.98
N SER A 67 -12.40 -2.97 15.86
CA SER A 67 -13.32 -3.04 14.72
C SER A 67 -12.98 -4.14 13.72
N GLN A 68 -11.78 -4.73 13.84
CA GLN A 68 -11.33 -5.78 12.95
C GLN A 68 -12.08 -7.09 13.23
N ASP A 69 -12.94 -7.46 12.29
CA ASP A 69 -13.51 -8.80 12.12
C ASP A 69 -12.40 -9.88 12.34
N PRO A 70 -12.66 -11.04 12.95
CA PRO A 70 -11.66 -12.11 13.11
C PRO A 70 -10.95 -12.50 11.80
N SER A 71 -11.57 -12.22 10.65
CA SER A 71 -10.98 -12.36 9.31
C SER A 71 -9.92 -11.29 8.96
N GLN A 72 -9.87 -10.16 9.68
CA GLN A 72 -8.81 -9.14 9.62
C GLN A 72 -7.67 -9.40 10.63
N LYS A 73 -7.92 -10.12 11.74
CA LYS A 73 -6.84 -10.71 12.56
C LYS A 73 -5.98 -11.72 11.79
N ALA A 74 -6.52 -12.32 10.73
CA ALA A 74 -5.71 -13.12 9.81
C ALA A 74 -4.64 -12.30 9.07
N ALA A 75 -4.70 -10.96 9.07
CA ALA A 75 -3.67 -10.07 8.54
C ALA A 75 -2.49 -9.81 9.49
N GLU A 76 -2.48 -10.43 10.68
CA GLU A 76 -1.26 -10.64 11.49
C GLU A 76 -0.55 -11.96 11.14
N THR A 77 -0.96 -12.67 10.08
CA THR A 77 0.01 -13.55 9.41
C THR A 77 1.07 -12.68 8.75
N ASP A 78 2.35 -12.98 9.01
CA ASP A 78 3.51 -12.34 8.35
C ASP A 78 3.17 -12.12 6.88
N LYS A 79 3.06 -10.86 6.46
CA LYS A 79 2.80 -10.50 5.07
C LYS A 79 3.83 -11.20 4.19
N ASN A 80 3.37 -11.78 3.09
CA ASN A 80 4.26 -12.53 2.21
C ASN A 80 5.20 -11.55 1.49
N THR A 81 6.48 -11.57 1.88
CA THR A 81 7.53 -10.72 1.32
C THR A 81 8.30 -11.39 0.17
N ASN A 82 7.74 -12.40 -0.50
CA ASN A 82 8.36 -13.03 -1.66
C ASN A 82 8.58 -11.97 -2.77
N PRO A 83 9.84 -11.73 -3.21
CA PRO A 83 10.16 -10.72 -4.20
C PRO A 83 9.36 -10.80 -5.49
N TRP A 84 9.12 -12.03 -5.99
CA TRP A 84 8.41 -12.25 -7.25
C TRP A 84 6.93 -11.88 -7.15
N LEU A 85 6.30 -12.18 -6.01
CA LEU A 85 4.90 -11.85 -5.77
C LEU A 85 4.71 -10.34 -5.60
N MET A 86 5.63 -9.68 -4.88
CA MET A 86 5.61 -8.22 -4.69
C MET A 86 5.82 -7.45 -5.99
N TRP A 87 6.79 -7.91 -6.80
CA TRP A 87 7.04 -7.39 -8.14
C TRP A 87 5.81 -7.55 -9.04
N LEU A 88 5.30 -8.78 -9.14
CA LEU A 88 4.14 -9.10 -9.97
C LEU A 88 2.89 -8.33 -9.54
N ASP A 89 2.64 -8.17 -8.24
CA ASP A 89 1.52 -7.37 -7.73
C ASP A 89 1.53 -5.94 -8.29
N THR A 90 2.68 -5.30 -8.24
CA THR A 90 2.84 -3.92 -8.68
C THR A 90 2.83 -3.83 -10.20
N SER A 91 3.41 -4.81 -10.89
CA SER A 91 3.37 -4.87 -12.35
C SER A 91 1.95 -5.00 -12.87
N LEU A 92 1.13 -5.88 -12.29
CA LEU A 92 -0.27 -6.05 -12.66
C LEU A 92 -1.08 -4.77 -12.38
N LEU A 93 -0.76 -4.02 -11.33
CA LEU A 93 -1.37 -2.70 -11.08
C LEU A 93 -1.06 -1.73 -12.22
N PHE A 94 0.20 -1.58 -12.61
CA PHE A 94 0.58 -0.64 -13.67
C PHE A 94 0.09 -1.06 -15.05
N ILE A 95 0.17 -2.36 -15.40
CA ILE A 95 -0.44 -2.88 -16.64
C ILE A 95 -1.94 -2.60 -16.63
N GLY A 96 -2.61 -2.93 -15.52
CA GLY A 96 -4.04 -2.75 -15.32
C GLY A 96 -4.48 -1.31 -15.57
N VAL A 97 -3.89 -0.37 -14.82
CA VAL A 97 -4.23 1.05 -14.88
C VAL A 97 -3.89 1.65 -16.25
N VAL A 98 -2.69 1.40 -16.79
CA VAL A 98 -2.28 2.00 -18.07
C VAL A 98 -3.07 1.43 -19.24
N ALA A 99 -3.38 0.13 -19.24
CA ALA A 99 -4.24 -0.47 -20.26
C ALA A 99 -5.67 0.09 -20.21
N LEU A 100 -6.26 0.23 -19.01
CA LEU A 100 -7.59 0.85 -18.86
C LEU A 100 -7.58 2.31 -19.34
N LEU A 101 -6.59 3.11 -18.92
CA LEU A 101 -6.46 4.50 -19.34
C LEU A 101 -6.33 4.62 -20.86
N ASN A 102 -5.45 3.84 -21.49
CA ASN A 102 -5.32 3.81 -22.94
C ASN A 102 -6.64 3.37 -23.62
N GLY A 103 -7.27 2.29 -23.14
CA GLY A 103 -8.54 1.81 -23.70
C GLY A 103 -9.65 2.85 -23.64
N ILE A 104 -9.82 3.52 -22.48
CA ILE A 104 -10.79 4.60 -22.29
C ILE A 104 -10.47 5.78 -23.21
N MET A 105 -9.21 6.25 -23.24
CA MET A 105 -8.82 7.38 -24.07
C MET A 105 -9.08 7.12 -25.56
N THR A 106 -8.72 5.94 -26.06
CA THR A 106 -8.95 5.58 -27.47
C THR A 106 -10.42 5.38 -27.81
N PHE A 107 -11.26 5.02 -26.82
CA PHE A 107 -12.71 4.92 -27.01
C PHE A 107 -13.37 6.29 -27.25
N PHE A 108 -12.87 7.34 -26.60
CA PHE A 108 -13.39 8.70 -26.73
C PHE A 108 -12.61 9.58 -27.74
N ASN A 109 -11.38 9.21 -28.06
CA ASN A 109 -10.52 9.91 -29.02
C ASN A 109 -9.68 8.90 -29.82
N THR A 110 -10.08 8.64 -31.07
CA THR A 110 -9.40 7.72 -31.98
C THR A 110 -8.00 8.19 -32.42
N ASN A 111 -7.64 9.47 -32.19
CA ASN A 111 -6.30 10.00 -32.44
C ASN A 111 -5.40 9.93 -31.20
N ALA A 112 -5.85 9.34 -30.09
CA ALA A 112 -5.04 9.20 -28.89
C ALA A 112 -3.80 8.33 -29.18
N THR A 113 -2.64 8.77 -28.72
CA THR A 113 -1.40 7.99 -28.81
C THR A 113 -1.52 6.75 -27.94
N VAL A 114 -1.58 5.57 -28.57
CA VAL A 114 -1.70 4.28 -27.88
C VAL A 114 -0.33 3.63 -27.71
N THR A 115 -0.02 3.23 -26.47
CA THR A 115 1.17 2.43 -26.17
C THR A 115 1.03 1.03 -26.78
N GLY A 116 2.04 0.58 -27.54
CA GLY A 116 2.05 -0.79 -28.08
C GLY A 116 2.11 -1.85 -26.97
N LEU A 117 1.73 -3.09 -27.29
CA LEU A 117 1.64 -4.18 -26.31
C LEU A 117 2.97 -4.42 -25.57
N ILE A 118 4.10 -4.49 -26.27
CA ILE A 118 5.41 -4.71 -25.64
C ILE A 118 5.82 -3.50 -24.82
N SER A 119 5.54 -2.29 -25.29
CA SER A 119 5.77 -1.07 -24.53
C SER A 119 4.94 -1.05 -23.22
N LEU A 120 3.68 -1.49 -23.28
CA LEU A 120 2.81 -1.61 -22.11
C LEU A 120 3.37 -2.61 -21.09
N LEU A 121 3.81 -3.78 -21.54
CA LEU A 121 4.44 -4.78 -20.67
C LEU A 121 5.76 -4.28 -20.09
N ALA A 122 6.60 -3.62 -20.88
CA ALA A 122 7.87 -3.04 -20.42
C ALA A 122 7.63 -1.94 -19.36
N LEU A 123 6.60 -1.10 -19.56
CA LEU A 123 6.18 -0.10 -18.58
C LEU A 123 5.70 -0.76 -17.29
N GLY A 124 4.82 -1.76 -17.40
CA GLY A 124 4.27 -2.46 -16.25
C GLY A 124 5.30 -3.25 -15.44
N PHE A 125 6.05 -4.12 -16.10
CA PHE A 125 7.07 -4.95 -15.45
C PHE A 125 8.25 -4.13 -14.94
N GLY A 126 8.70 -3.15 -15.71
CA GLY A 126 9.78 -2.26 -15.28
C GLY A 126 9.36 -1.32 -14.15
N GLY A 127 8.14 -0.79 -14.19
CA GLY A 127 7.56 -0.03 -13.08
C GLY A 127 7.40 -0.88 -11.82
N GLY A 128 6.93 -2.13 -11.95
CA GLY A 128 6.88 -3.04 -10.80
C GLY A 128 8.28 -3.32 -10.22
N ALA A 129 9.29 -3.47 -11.08
CA ALA A 129 10.67 -3.71 -10.66
C ALA A 129 11.26 -2.49 -9.94
N SER A 130 11.00 -1.28 -10.45
CA SER A 130 11.44 -0.04 -9.79
C SER A 130 10.76 0.16 -8.43
N MET A 131 9.49 -0.20 -8.30
CA MET A 131 8.79 -0.15 -7.02
C MET A 131 9.31 -1.20 -6.03
N TYR A 132 9.59 -2.42 -6.50
CA TYR A 132 10.23 -3.44 -5.67
C TYR A 132 11.62 -3.00 -5.21
N ALA A 133 12.43 -2.39 -6.10
CA ALA A 133 13.73 -1.84 -5.73
C ALA A 133 13.59 -0.75 -4.66
N THR A 134 12.62 0.15 -4.82
CA THR A 134 12.29 1.19 -3.82
C THR A 134 11.93 0.57 -2.49
N TYR A 135 11.07 -0.45 -2.47
CA TYR A 135 10.75 -1.21 -1.27
C TYR A 135 12.00 -1.83 -0.62
N TYR A 136 12.82 -2.50 -1.44
CA TYR A 136 14.00 -3.23 -1.00
C TYR A 136 15.05 -2.30 -0.37
N PHE A 137 15.30 -1.13 -0.95
CA PHE A 137 16.30 -0.20 -0.44
C PHE A 137 15.76 0.75 0.63
N ILE A 138 14.49 1.16 0.56
CA ILE A 138 13.92 2.21 1.41
C ILE A 138 12.89 1.64 2.38
N TYR A 139 11.73 1.19 1.89
CA TYR A 139 10.58 0.96 2.77
C TYR A 139 10.76 -0.17 3.78
N ARG A 140 11.47 -1.24 3.43
CA ARG A 140 11.76 -2.33 4.39
C ARG A 140 12.68 -1.93 5.54
N HIS A 141 13.28 -0.73 5.49
CA HIS A 141 14.16 -0.20 6.52
C HIS A 141 13.59 1.04 7.23
N LEU A 142 12.41 1.51 6.83
CA LEU A 142 11.68 2.52 7.60
C LEU A 142 11.37 1.98 9.00
N GLY A 143 11.52 2.80 10.03
CA GLY A 143 11.36 2.40 11.43
C GLY A 143 12.54 1.63 12.04
N LYS A 144 13.46 1.09 11.23
CA LYS A 144 14.67 0.41 11.74
C LYS A 144 15.77 1.39 12.14
N ASP A 145 16.68 0.94 12.99
CA ASP A 145 17.87 1.70 13.37
C ASP A 145 18.70 2.12 12.13
N LYS A 146 19.33 3.30 12.19
CA LYS A 146 20.10 3.89 11.08
C LYS A 146 21.25 2.99 10.62
N SER A 147 21.84 2.23 11.55
CA SER A 147 22.92 1.27 11.29
C SER A 147 22.51 0.15 10.31
N LEU A 148 21.23 -0.22 10.30
CA LEU A 148 20.66 -1.27 9.45
C LEU A 148 20.22 -0.76 8.07
N ARG A 149 20.32 0.55 7.82
CA ARG A 149 19.89 1.18 6.56
C ARG A 149 21.05 1.21 5.57
N PRO A 150 20.82 0.91 4.28
CA PRO A 150 21.82 1.14 3.25
C PRO A 150 22.24 2.62 3.21
N SER A 151 23.52 2.88 2.93
CA SER A 151 24.03 4.24 2.71
C SER A 151 23.27 4.92 1.56
N TRP A 152 22.99 6.22 1.71
CA TRP A 152 22.25 7.01 0.72
C TRP A 152 22.88 6.95 -0.68
N PHE A 153 24.21 6.92 -0.78
CA PHE A 153 24.89 6.75 -2.06
C PHE A 153 24.56 5.41 -2.73
N LYS A 154 24.47 4.32 -1.97
CA LYS A 154 24.08 3.00 -2.49
C LYS A 154 22.64 3.00 -2.98
N ILE A 155 21.74 3.66 -2.25
CA ILE A 155 20.33 3.79 -2.63
C ILE A 155 20.20 4.59 -3.93
N ILE A 156 20.79 5.78 -3.98
CA ILE A 156 20.74 6.64 -5.17
C ILE A 156 21.35 5.91 -6.36
N ALA A 157 22.55 5.34 -6.24
CA ALA A 157 23.19 4.62 -7.33
C ALA A 157 22.36 3.44 -7.83
N ALA A 158 21.81 2.62 -6.93
CA ALA A 158 21.00 1.47 -7.30
C ALA A 158 19.68 1.87 -7.98
N LEU A 159 18.96 2.85 -7.44
CA LEU A 159 17.68 3.31 -8.01
C LEU A 159 17.89 4.05 -9.34
N SER A 160 18.93 4.88 -9.44
CA SER A 160 19.28 5.54 -10.70
C SER A 160 19.67 4.53 -11.77
N LEU A 161 20.49 3.53 -11.45
CA LEU A 161 20.85 2.47 -12.40
C LEU A 161 19.62 1.68 -12.85
N ALA A 162 18.74 1.31 -11.92
CA ALA A 162 17.49 0.62 -12.24
C ALA A 162 16.59 1.46 -13.16
N MET A 163 16.46 2.77 -12.89
CA MET A 163 15.72 3.68 -13.76
C MET A 163 16.35 3.81 -15.15
N LEU A 164 17.68 3.93 -15.26
CA LEU A 164 18.36 4.01 -16.55
C LEU A 164 18.14 2.75 -17.38
N ILE A 165 18.26 1.56 -16.76
CA ILE A 165 17.99 0.28 -17.43
C ILE A 165 16.52 0.24 -17.88
N TRP A 166 15.59 0.63 -17.01
CA TRP A 166 14.17 0.62 -17.36
C TRP A 166 13.84 1.58 -18.51
N ILE A 167 14.36 2.81 -18.46
CA ILE A 167 14.19 3.80 -19.54
C ILE A 167 14.78 3.26 -20.84
N ALA A 168 15.98 2.69 -20.82
CA ALA A 168 16.59 2.12 -22.01
C ALA A 168 15.76 0.97 -22.60
N LEU A 169 15.28 0.03 -21.77
CA LEU A 169 14.42 -1.08 -22.21
C LEU A 169 13.08 -0.58 -22.75
N TYR A 170 12.44 0.39 -22.09
CA TYR A 170 11.20 0.99 -22.56
C TYR A 170 11.40 1.73 -23.87
N SER A 171 12.43 2.59 -23.99
CA SER A 171 12.77 3.29 -25.22
C SER A 171 13.11 2.33 -26.36
N ALA A 172 13.76 1.20 -26.07
CA ALA A 172 14.05 0.17 -27.07
C ALA A 172 12.77 -0.39 -27.73
N THR A 173 11.64 -0.42 -27.00
CA THR A 173 10.37 -0.90 -27.56
C THR A 173 9.83 -0.03 -28.69
N ALA A 174 10.23 1.24 -28.79
CA ALA A 174 9.83 2.14 -29.87
C ALA A 174 10.46 1.76 -31.22
N PHE A 175 11.57 1.02 -31.21
CA PHE A 175 12.23 0.52 -32.42
C PHE A 175 11.69 -0.84 -32.89
N LEU A 176 10.78 -1.45 -32.13
CA LEU A 176 10.16 -2.71 -32.53
C LEU A 176 9.17 -2.48 -33.67
N PRO A 177 9.15 -3.36 -34.70
CA PRO A 177 8.13 -3.31 -35.74
C PRO A 177 6.74 -3.58 -35.15
N THR A 178 5.70 -3.11 -35.83
CA THR A 178 4.30 -3.26 -35.40
C THR A 178 3.87 -4.71 -35.22
N SER A 179 4.50 -5.65 -35.94
CA SER A 179 4.26 -7.09 -35.76
C SER A 179 4.68 -7.61 -34.38
N LEU A 180 5.68 -6.99 -33.75
CA LEU A 180 6.14 -7.34 -32.40
C LEU A 180 5.51 -6.43 -31.34
N ASN A 181 5.32 -5.14 -31.63
CA ASN A 181 4.75 -4.17 -30.70
C ASN A 181 3.45 -3.54 -31.26
N PRO A 182 2.39 -4.34 -31.45
CA PRO A 182 1.14 -3.84 -32.03
C PRO A 182 0.40 -2.91 -31.07
N GLN A 183 -0.27 -1.91 -31.62
CA GLN A 183 -1.27 -1.14 -30.90
C GLN A 183 -2.57 -1.96 -30.85
N LEU A 184 -3.09 -2.16 -29.64
CA LEU A 184 -4.27 -2.98 -29.44
C LEU A 184 -5.55 -2.15 -29.54
N PRO A 185 -6.66 -2.75 -30.03
CA PRO A 185 -7.94 -2.07 -30.07
C PRO A 185 -8.44 -1.77 -28.65
N PRO A 186 -9.30 -0.74 -28.48
CA PRO A 186 -9.76 -0.28 -27.17
C PRO A 186 -10.34 -1.40 -26.29
N LEU A 187 -11.16 -2.28 -26.88
CA LEU A 187 -11.78 -3.38 -26.15
C LEU A 187 -10.75 -4.38 -25.60
N ALA A 188 -9.69 -4.67 -26.36
CA ALA A 188 -8.61 -5.54 -25.91
C ALA A 188 -7.84 -4.92 -24.75
N LEU A 189 -7.58 -3.61 -24.79
CA LEU A 189 -6.95 -2.87 -23.71
C LEU A 189 -7.80 -2.88 -22.43
N LEU A 190 -9.12 -2.71 -22.55
CA LEU A 190 -10.04 -2.80 -21.42
C LEU A 190 -10.04 -4.19 -20.79
N ILE A 191 -10.04 -5.25 -21.61
CA ILE A 191 -9.97 -6.64 -21.13
C ILE A 191 -8.64 -6.90 -20.42
N ILE A 192 -7.51 -6.53 -21.03
CA ILE A 192 -6.18 -6.67 -20.41
C ILE A 192 -6.13 -5.93 -19.08
N GLY A 193 -6.65 -4.71 -19.06
CA GLY A 193 -6.73 -3.88 -17.87
C GLY A 193 -7.51 -4.54 -16.74
N GLY A 194 -8.75 -4.95 -17.02
CA GLY A 194 -9.63 -5.62 -16.08
C GLY A 194 -9.07 -6.96 -15.58
N VAL A 195 -8.56 -7.80 -16.49
CA VAL A 195 -7.95 -9.09 -16.15
C VAL A 195 -6.72 -8.91 -15.27
N SER A 196 -5.87 -7.91 -15.55
CA SER A 196 -4.67 -7.64 -14.75
C SER A 196 -5.03 -7.26 -13.31
N LEU A 197 -6.02 -6.38 -13.13
CA LEU A 197 -6.49 -5.96 -11.80
C LEU A 197 -7.23 -7.09 -11.07
N ALA A 198 -8.03 -7.89 -11.77
CA ALA A 198 -8.71 -9.04 -11.19
C ALA A 198 -7.71 -10.13 -10.75
N LEU A 199 -6.71 -10.42 -11.57
CA LEU A 199 -5.63 -11.34 -11.24
C LEU A 199 -4.84 -10.83 -10.04
N ARG A 200 -4.48 -9.54 -10.02
CA ARG A 200 -3.82 -8.92 -8.88
C ARG A 200 -4.62 -9.11 -7.59
N TYR A 201 -5.91 -8.76 -7.62
CA TYR A 201 -6.80 -8.89 -6.48
C TYR A 201 -6.88 -10.34 -5.96
N TYR A 202 -7.01 -11.30 -6.89
CA TYR A 202 -6.99 -12.73 -6.56
C TYR A 202 -5.68 -13.15 -5.89
N LEU A 203 -4.52 -12.77 -6.45
CA LEU A 203 -3.20 -13.10 -5.90
C LEU A 203 -2.98 -12.48 -4.52
N GLN A 204 -3.42 -11.23 -4.31
CA GLN A 204 -3.34 -10.57 -3.01
C GLN A 204 -4.12 -11.32 -1.93
N ARG A 205 -5.35 -11.74 -2.24
CA ARG A 205 -6.18 -12.52 -1.31
C ARG A 205 -5.61 -13.91 -1.05
N LYS A 206 -5.08 -14.58 -2.07
CA LYS A 206 -4.54 -15.94 -1.96
C LYS A 206 -3.23 -16.00 -1.19
N TYR A 207 -2.34 -15.02 -1.40
CA TYR A 207 -0.96 -15.09 -0.90
C TYR A 207 -0.62 -14.07 0.18
N ASN A 208 -1.57 -13.21 0.60
CA ASN A 208 -1.37 -12.16 1.60
C ASN A 208 -0.10 -11.31 1.34
N ILE A 209 0.06 -10.86 0.08
CA ILE A 209 1.28 -10.23 -0.43
C ILE A 209 1.54 -8.88 0.30
N GLN A 210 2.80 -8.62 0.66
CA GLN A 210 3.23 -7.31 1.16
C GLN A 210 3.14 -6.25 0.06
N ASN A 211 2.50 -5.12 0.35
CA ASN A 211 2.45 -3.99 -0.57
C ASN A 211 3.84 -3.33 -0.69
N THR A 212 4.37 -3.23 -1.91
CA THR A 212 5.64 -2.55 -2.22
C THR A 212 5.59 -1.06 -1.96
N MET A 213 4.41 -0.47 -1.81
CA MET A 213 4.19 0.96 -1.56
C MET A 213 4.02 1.28 -0.08
N SER A 214 4.18 0.29 0.81
CA SER A 214 3.98 0.47 2.25
C SER A 214 5.13 -0.15 3.03
N PRO A 215 5.51 0.46 4.18
CA PRO A 215 6.47 -0.16 5.07
C PRO A 215 5.94 -1.50 5.59
N VAL A 216 6.87 -2.37 6.01
CA VAL A 216 6.49 -3.57 6.75
C VAL A 216 6.22 -3.14 8.18
N ASN A 217 4.97 -3.26 8.63
CA ASN A 217 4.64 -3.12 10.04
C ASN A 217 5.11 -4.41 10.74
N LYS A 218 6.29 -4.36 11.38
CA LYS A 218 6.73 -5.35 12.35
C LYS A 218 6.92 -4.63 13.68
#